data_AF-A0AAD5YLW2-F1
#
_entry.id   AF-A0AAD5YLW2-F1
#
_cell.length_a   1.000
_cell.length_b   1.000
_cell.length_c   1.000
_cell.angle_alpha   90.00
_cell.angle_beta   90.00
_cell.angle_gamma   90.00
#
_symmetry.space_group_name_H-M   'P 1'
#
loop_
_entity.id
_entity.type
_entity.pdbx_description
1 polymer ?
#
loop_
_entity_poly.entity_id
_entity_poly.type
_entity_poly.pdbx_seq_one_letter_code
_entity_poly.pdbx_strand_id
1 'polypeptide(L)'
;MLFGDFHQFPPVSRPKLALYHPPSQNKHALLAHEIYKHFTTVVILRRQNQVKDTRWMGLLHNLCEGVCTGDNMDIIKSILLTNGEADVPDFGSPPWFDAVLVTSQQVVKDIWNRRALHKHSALCGNVVYLSVGEDHILEGNTVQDPTLWEQVVIAGASVEDTGRLAEHVELAAGMRAMVLLNISTDAELANGMRGTIDEILLDPRDTKSHTQDKHGQCVLRFPPVLIKF
;
A
#
# COMPACT_ATOMS: atom_id res chain seq x y z
N MET A 1 14.86 -6.47 22.39
CA MET A 1 13.44 -6.43 22.77
C MET A 1 12.62 -6.67 21.51
N LEU A 2 11.63 -7.55 21.55
CA LEU A 2 10.78 -7.86 20.40
C LEU A 2 9.36 -7.38 20.70
N PHE A 3 8.68 -6.85 19.69
CA PHE A 3 7.27 -6.44 19.75
C PHE A 3 6.54 -7.09 18.58
N GLY A 4 5.29 -7.49 18.80
CA GLY A 4 4.47 -8.10 17.76
C GLY A 4 3.17 -8.68 18.33
N ASP A 5 2.29 -9.08 17.43
CA ASP A 5 1.02 -9.73 17.74
C ASP A 5 0.87 -10.96 16.82
N PHE A 6 0.81 -12.14 17.41
CA PHE A 6 0.72 -13.40 16.67
C PHE A 6 -0.66 -13.67 16.07
N HIS A 7 -1.68 -12.86 16.40
CA HIS A 7 -2.97 -12.90 15.74
C HIS A 7 -2.99 -12.10 14.43
N GLN A 8 -1.92 -11.38 14.10
CA GLN A 8 -1.75 -10.68 12.82
C GLN A 8 -1.23 -11.63 11.72
N PHE A 9 -1.07 -11.10 10.50
CA PHE A 9 -0.67 -11.89 9.35
C PHE A 9 0.71 -12.56 9.55
N PRO A 10 0.85 -13.85 9.23
CA PRO A 10 2.14 -14.52 9.26
C PRO A 10 3.06 -13.99 8.14
N PRO A 11 4.37 -14.28 8.19
CA PRO A 11 5.29 -13.93 7.12
C PRO A 11 4.82 -14.41 5.75
N VAL A 12 4.72 -13.49 4.78
CA VAL A 12 4.04 -13.69 3.50
C VAL A 12 4.69 -14.74 2.60
N SER A 13 6.03 -14.76 2.50
CA SER A 13 6.73 -15.62 1.53
C SER A 13 7.14 -16.98 2.07
N ARG A 14 7.44 -17.07 3.37
CA ARG A 14 8.00 -18.28 4.00
C ARG A 14 7.49 -18.42 5.44
N PRO A 15 6.21 -18.79 5.64
CA PRO A 15 5.63 -18.89 6.99
C PRO A 15 6.37 -19.92 7.87
N LYS A 16 6.95 -20.96 7.27
CA LYS A 16 7.76 -21.97 7.97
C LYS A 16 9.13 -21.46 8.46
N LEU A 17 9.54 -20.25 8.06
CA LEU A 17 10.75 -19.59 8.58
C LEU A 17 10.43 -18.61 9.72
N ALA A 18 9.17 -18.48 10.12
CA ALA A 18 8.81 -17.69 11.28
C ALA A 18 9.52 -18.24 12.53
N LEU A 19 10.01 -17.35 13.40
CA LEU A 19 10.80 -17.74 14.59
C LEU A 19 10.02 -18.63 15.56
N TYR A 20 8.70 -18.48 15.59
CA TYR A 20 7.76 -19.25 16.40
C TYR A 20 7.35 -20.59 15.76
N HIS A 21 7.77 -20.87 14.53
CA HIS A 21 7.55 -22.15 13.87
C HIS A 21 8.74 -23.09 14.16
N PRO A 22 8.54 -24.43 14.29
CA PRO A 22 9.63 -25.38 14.34
C PRO A 22 10.66 -25.14 13.22
N PRO A 23 11.96 -25.06 13.54
CA PRO A 23 12.97 -24.61 12.58
C PRO A 23 13.16 -25.64 11.47
N SER A 24 13.31 -25.14 10.25
CA SER A 24 13.77 -25.95 9.12
C SER A 24 15.24 -26.37 9.30
N GLN A 25 15.73 -27.31 8.49
CA GLN A 25 17.14 -27.76 8.51
C GLN A 25 18.15 -26.67 8.11
N ASN A 26 17.70 -25.46 7.75
CA ASN A 26 18.58 -24.34 7.43
C ASN A 26 19.32 -23.84 8.68
N LYS A 27 20.66 -23.79 8.61
CA LYS A 27 21.55 -23.33 9.70
C LYS A 27 21.16 -21.95 10.26
N HIS A 28 20.79 -21.01 9.41
CA HIS A 28 20.38 -19.67 9.84
C HIS A 28 19.04 -19.69 10.58
N ALA A 29 18.10 -20.53 10.13
CA ALA A 29 16.81 -20.69 10.81
C ALA A 29 16.99 -21.35 12.18
N LEU A 30 17.86 -22.35 12.30
CA LEU A 30 18.21 -22.99 13.57
C LEU A 30 18.83 -21.98 14.54
N LEU A 31 19.82 -21.20 14.09
CA LEU A 31 20.45 -20.18 14.93
C LEU A 31 19.45 -19.10 15.38
N ALA A 32 18.64 -18.59 14.46
CA ALA A 32 17.64 -17.57 14.76
C ALA A 32 16.58 -18.08 15.75
N HIS A 33 16.16 -19.33 15.61
CA HIS A 33 15.23 -19.97 16.55
C HIS A 33 15.86 -20.17 17.93
N GLU A 34 17.14 -20.57 18.00
CA GLU A 34 17.85 -20.63 19.28
C GLU A 34 17.98 -19.26 19.93
N ILE A 35 18.33 -18.21 19.19
CA ILE A 35 18.32 -16.81 19.69
C ILE A 35 16.93 -16.43 20.20
N TYR A 36 15.87 -16.76 19.46
CA TYR A 36 14.49 -16.49 19.87
C TYR A 36 14.11 -17.16 21.20
N LYS A 37 14.60 -18.38 21.48
CA LYS A 37 14.38 -19.07 22.76
C LYS A 37 15.09 -18.42 23.95
N HIS A 38 16.13 -17.61 23.72
CA HIS A 38 16.80 -16.89 24.81
C HIS A 38 15.95 -15.75 25.38
N PHE A 39 14.87 -15.36 24.70
CA PHE A 39 13.88 -14.43 25.26
C PHE A 39 12.96 -15.16 26.24
N THR A 40 13.28 -15.07 27.53
CA THR A 40 12.55 -15.77 28.60
C THR A 40 11.43 -14.94 29.24
N THR A 41 11.46 -13.62 29.06
CA THR A 41 10.46 -12.70 29.62
C THR A 41 9.45 -12.32 28.54
N VAL A 42 8.19 -12.66 28.78
CA VAL A 42 7.06 -12.27 27.91
C VAL A 42 6.19 -11.26 28.64
N VAL A 43 5.99 -10.09 28.04
CA VAL A 43 5.09 -9.05 28.55
C VAL A 43 3.87 -8.98 27.62
N ILE A 44 2.68 -9.25 28.16
CA ILE A 44 1.43 -9.19 27.41
C ILE A 44 0.69 -7.90 27.77
N LEU A 45 0.50 -7.02 26.79
CA LEU A 45 -0.32 -5.83 26.94
C LEU A 45 -1.81 -6.21 26.83
N ARG A 46 -2.59 -5.91 27.87
CA ARG A 46 -4.01 -6.30 27.94
C ARG A 46 -5.00 -5.19 27.59
N ARG A 47 -4.53 -3.95 27.45
CA ARG A 47 -5.38 -2.78 27.23
C ARG A 47 -5.28 -2.32 25.78
N GLN A 48 -6.39 -2.39 25.06
CA GLN A 48 -6.59 -1.75 23.76
C GLN A 48 -6.92 -0.27 23.99
N ASN A 49 -6.18 0.65 23.37
CA ASN A 49 -6.42 2.09 23.49
C ASN A 49 -7.13 2.70 22.27
N GLN A 50 -7.23 1.96 21.16
CA GLN A 50 -7.73 2.48 19.88
C GLN A 50 -9.27 2.51 19.81
N VAL A 51 -9.94 1.46 20.31
CA VAL A 51 -11.40 1.35 20.30
C VAL A 51 -11.93 1.51 21.72
N LYS A 52 -12.94 2.36 21.91
CA LYS A 52 -13.58 2.60 23.20
C LYS A 52 -14.90 1.84 23.40
N ASP A 53 -15.51 1.40 22.30
CA ASP A 53 -16.76 0.64 22.31
C ASP A 53 -16.53 -0.75 22.90
N THR A 54 -17.18 -1.03 24.04
CA THR A 54 -17.04 -2.30 24.77
C THR A 54 -17.64 -3.48 24.03
N ARG A 55 -18.73 -3.26 23.27
CA ARG A 55 -19.39 -4.30 22.47
C ARG A 55 -18.51 -4.68 21.28
N TRP A 56 -17.92 -3.69 20.62
CA TRP A 56 -16.94 -3.93 19.54
C TRP A 56 -15.65 -4.58 20.06
N MET A 57 -15.15 -4.16 21.23
CA MET A 57 -14.00 -4.81 21.86
C MET A 57 -14.27 -6.28 22.19
N GLY A 58 -15.47 -6.60 22.68
CA GLY A 58 -15.89 -7.99 22.94
C GLY A 58 -15.88 -8.83 21.65
N LEU A 59 -16.41 -8.29 20.55
CA LEU A 59 -16.34 -8.92 19.23
C LEU A 59 -14.89 -9.19 18.81
N LEU A 60 -14.01 -8.18 18.84
CA LEU A 60 -12.62 -8.33 18.41
C LEU A 60 -11.87 -9.36 19.26
N HIS A 61 -12.08 -9.37 20.58
CA HIS A 61 -11.45 -10.34 21.47
C HIS A 61 -11.89 -11.77 21.15
N ASN A 62 -13.20 -11.99 20.96
CA ASN A 62 -13.74 -13.28 20.58
C ASN A 62 -13.13 -13.78 19.26
N LEU A 63 -12.99 -12.90 18.26
CA LEU A 63 -12.38 -13.25 16.97
C LEU A 63 -10.90 -13.64 17.09
N CYS A 64 -10.12 -12.99 17.97
CA CYS A 64 -8.74 -13.39 18.22
C CYS A 64 -8.64 -14.82 18.78
N GLU A 65 -9.58 -15.23 19.63
CA GLU A 65 -9.66 -16.59 20.19
C GLU A 65 -10.31 -17.61 19.23
N GLY A 66 -10.70 -17.17 18.03
CA GLY A 66 -11.41 -18.02 17.07
C GLY A 66 -12.87 -18.31 17.44
N VAL A 67 -13.47 -17.51 18.33
CA VAL A 67 -14.85 -17.64 18.81
C VAL A 67 -15.77 -16.67 18.06
N CYS A 68 -16.91 -17.17 17.58
CA CYS A 68 -17.96 -16.34 17.00
C CYS A 68 -19.32 -16.68 17.61
N THR A 69 -19.92 -15.72 18.33
CA THR A 69 -21.24 -15.86 18.98
C THR A 69 -22.37 -15.29 18.11
N GLY A 70 -23.63 -15.53 18.50
CA GLY A 70 -24.79 -14.88 17.86
C GLY A 70 -24.69 -13.36 17.92
N ASP A 71 -24.42 -12.80 19.10
CA ASP A 71 -24.24 -11.36 19.30
C ASP A 71 -23.14 -10.77 18.42
N ASN A 72 -22.03 -11.51 18.21
CA ASN A 72 -20.95 -11.10 17.30
C ASN A 72 -21.47 -10.98 15.86
N MET A 73 -22.24 -11.97 15.41
CA MET A 73 -22.82 -11.96 14.07
C MET A 73 -23.82 -10.82 13.89
N ASP A 74 -24.59 -10.48 14.92
CA ASP A 74 -25.55 -9.38 14.86
C ASP A 74 -24.85 -8.03 14.74
N ILE A 75 -23.72 -7.83 15.44
CA ILE A 75 -22.87 -6.63 15.27
C ILE A 75 -22.31 -6.55 13.84
N ILE A 76 -21.82 -7.66 13.30
CA ILE A 76 -21.27 -7.68 11.94
C ILE A 76 -22.38 -7.39 10.91
N LYS A 77 -23.56 -8.01 11.07
CA LYS A 77 -24.70 -7.80 10.17
C LYS A 77 -25.26 -6.39 10.22
N SER A 78 -25.19 -5.71 11.37
CA SER A 78 -25.70 -4.33 11.47
C SER A 78 -24.87 -3.34 10.66
N ILE A 79 -23.61 -3.66 10.33
CA ILE A 79 -22.74 -2.80 9.51
C ILE A 79 -22.68 -3.22 8.02
N LEU A 80 -23.38 -4.29 7.64
CA LEU A 80 -23.44 -4.71 6.24
C LEU A 80 -24.42 -3.82 5.48
N LEU A 81 -23.93 -3.12 4.45
CA LEU A 81 -24.76 -2.29 3.58
C LEU A 81 -25.82 -3.08 2.80
N THR A 82 -25.66 -4.40 2.68
CA THR A 82 -26.64 -5.29 2.05
C THR A 82 -27.80 -5.66 2.98
N ASN A 83 -27.70 -5.33 4.27
CA ASN A 83 -28.78 -5.53 5.22
C ASN A 83 -29.79 -4.36 5.08
N GLY A 84 -31.05 -4.68 4.77
CA GLY A 84 -32.10 -3.67 4.58
C GLY A 84 -32.44 -2.86 5.83
N GLU A 85 -32.00 -3.32 7.00
CA GLU A 85 -32.16 -2.63 8.29
C GLU A 85 -30.90 -1.85 8.72
N ALA A 86 -29.82 -1.88 7.93
CA ALA A 86 -28.61 -1.13 8.24
C ALA A 86 -28.82 0.37 8.06
N ASP A 87 -28.24 1.16 8.97
CA ASP A 87 -28.16 2.62 8.81
C ASP A 87 -27.16 2.92 7.69
N VAL A 88 -27.68 3.24 6.50
CA VAL A 88 -26.86 3.50 5.33
C VAL A 88 -26.22 4.88 5.50
N PRO A 89 -24.88 4.95 5.61
CA PRO A 89 -24.22 6.21 5.79
C PRO A 89 -24.35 7.10 4.54
N ASP A 90 -24.34 8.42 4.76
CA ASP A 90 -24.23 9.36 3.66
C ASP A 90 -22.81 9.33 3.06
N PHE A 91 -22.67 8.70 1.89
CA PHE A 91 -21.42 8.63 1.14
C PHE A 91 -20.99 9.96 0.50
N GLY A 92 -21.85 10.99 0.55
CA GLY A 92 -21.53 12.34 0.11
C GLY A 92 -20.79 13.18 1.16
N SER A 93 -20.77 12.77 2.44
CA SER A 93 -20.19 13.55 3.53
C SER A 93 -19.08 12.80 4.29
N PRO A 94 -18.17 13.54 4.96
CA PRO A 94 -17.16 12.92 5.81
C PRO A 94 -17.78 12.10 6.96
N PRO A 95 -17.16 10.98 7.39
CA PRO A 95 -15.89 10.45 6.88
C PRO A 95 -16.03 9.56 5.62
N TRP A 96 -17.26 9.31 5.16
CA TRP A 96 -17.54 8.32 4.11
C TRP A 96 -17.17 8.79 2.70
N PHE A 97 -17.27 10.10 2.46
CA PHE A 97 -16.79 10.72 1.22
C PHE A 97 -15.34 10.34 0.90
N ASP A 98 -14.52 10.23 1.94
CA ASP A 98 -13.09 9.96 1.88
C ASP A 98 -12.69 8.58 2.44
N ALA A 99 -13.64 7.64 2.54
CA ALA A 99 -13.40 6.32 3.10
C ALA A 99 -12.28 5.55 2.36
N VAL A 100 -11.47 4.83 3.14
CA VAL A 100 -10.41 3.96 2.61
C VAL A 100 -10.98 2.56 2.38
N LEU A 101 -10.78 2.02 1.17
CA LEU A 101 -11.08 0.63 0.89
C LEU A 101 -9.95 -0.28 1.38
N VAL A 102 -10.29 -1.29 2.17
CA VAL A 102 -9.40 -2.40 2.53
C VAL A 102 -9.89 -3.65 1.81
N THR A 103 -9.03 -4.27 1.02
CA THR A 103 -9.34 -5.47 0.25
C THR A 103 -8.14 -6.40 0.19
N SER A 104 -8.39 -7.72 0.15
CA SER A 104 -7.35 -8.74 -0.06
C SER A 104 -6.92 -8.85 -1.52
N GLN A 105 -7.70 -8.28 -2.45
CA GLN A 105 -7.45 -8.40 -3.88
C GLN A 105 -6.77 -7.15 -4.44
N GLN A 106 -5.55 -7.33 -4.93
CA GLN A 106 -4.75 -6.28 -5.57
C GLN A 106 -5.51 -5.59 -6.73
N VAL A 107 -6.15 -6.38 -7.60
CA VAL A 107 -6.91 -5.86 -8.76
C VAL A 107 -8.04 -4.92 -8.32
N VAL A 108 -8.76 -5.27 -7.24
CA VAL A 108 -9.85 -4.44 -6.73
C VAL A 108 -9.31 -3.13 -6.16
N LYS A 109 -8.18 -3.18 -5.44
CA LYS A 109 -7.50 -1.98 -4.93
C LYS A 109 -7.10 -1.05 -6.07
N ASP A 110 -6.51 -1.58 -7.14
CA ASP A 110 -6.02 -0.77 -8.26
C ASP A 110 -7.18 -0.09 -9.01
N ILE A 111 -8.27 -0.82 -9.24
CA ILE A 111 -9.50 -0.27 -9.82
C ILE A 111 -10.11 0.81 -8.91
N TRP A 112 -10.15 0.58 -7.60
CA TRP A 112 -10.69 1.55 -6.64
C TRP A 112 -9.86 2.83 -6.62
N ASN A 113 -8.53 2.72 -6.51
CA ASN A 113 -7.62 3.86 -6.47
C ASN A 113 -7.71 4.68 -7.76
N ARG A 114 -7.71 4.03 -8.93
CA ARG A 114 -7.91 4.71 -10.22
C ARG A 114 -9.24 5.46 -10.25
N ARG A 115 -10.34 4.83 -9.85
CA ARG A 115 -11.65 5.50 -9.82
C ARG A 115 -11.70 6.66 -8.83
N ALA A 116 -11.08 6.52 -7.66
CA ALA A 116 -11.01 7.59 -6.66
C ALA A 116 -10.24 8.80 -7.21
N LEU A 117 -9.10 8.57 -7.88
CA LEU A 117 -8.32 9.61 -8.56
C LEU A 117 -9.14 10.34 -9.61
N HIS A 118 -9.80 9.61 -10.51
CA HIS A 118 -10.61 10.22 -11.56
C HIS A 118 -11.82 10.99 -11.01
N LYS A 119 -12.49 10.47 -9.96
CA LYS A 119 -13.56 11.18 -9.26
C LYS A 119 -13.04 12.49 -8.67
N HIS A 120 -11.89 12.46 -8.01
CA HIS A 120 -11.25 13.64 -7.42
C HIS A 120 -10.88 14.68 -8.50
N SER A 121 -10.22 14.25 -9.57
CA SER A 121 -9.87 15.11 -10.71
C SER A 121 -11.10 15.77 -11.31
N ALA A 122 -12.19 15.02 -11.52
CA ALA A 122 -13.44 15.56 -12.08
C ALA A 122 -14.11 16.60 -11.15
N LEU A 123 -13.99 16.44 -9.83
CA LEU A 123 -14.58 17.37 -8.85
C LEU A 123 -13.73 18.63 -8.65
N CYS A 124 -12.41 18.48 -8.61
CA CYS A 124 -11.48 19.59 -8.34
C CYS A 124 -10.99 20.31 -9.59
N GLY A 125 -11.18 19.72 -10.78
CA GLY A 125 -10.65 20.24 -12.04
C GLY A 125 -9.14 20.02 -12.22
N ASN A 126 -8.53 19.18 -11.39
CA ASN A 126 -7.09 18.91 -11.45
C ASN A 126 -6.75 17.99 -12.62
N VAL A 127 -5.65 18.26 -13.30
CA VAL A 127 -5.14 17.42 -14.39
C VAL A 127 -4.61 16.10 -13.82
N VAL A 128 -4.98 14.98 -14.46
CA VAL A 128 -4.35 13.68 -14.23
C VAL A 128 -3.17 13.54 -15.19
N TYR A 129 -1.98 13.40 -14.61
CA TYR A 129 -0.75 13.11 -15.32
C TYR A 129 -0.49 11.61 -15.35
N LEU A 130 -0.12 11.08 -16.51
CA LEU A 130 0.39 9.73 -16.65
C LEU A 130 1.92 9.80 -16.69
N SER A 131 2.57 9.48 -15.57
CA SER A 131 4.03 9.43 -15.46
C SER A 131 4.51 8.05 -15.86
N VAL A 132 5.41 7.98 -16.84
CA VAL A 132 6.04 6.73 -17.29
C VAL A 132 7.37 6.55 -16.54
N GLY A 133 7.72 5.32 -16.18
CA GLY A 133 9.03 4.99 -15.63
C GLY A 133 10.15 5.16 -16.67
N GLU A 134 11.35 5.53 -16.22
CA GLU A 134 12.56 5.54 -17.06
C GLU A 134 13.45 4.37 -16.65
N ASP A 135 13.80 3.54 -17.63
CA ASP A 135 14.73 2.44 -17.45
C ASP A 135 16.11 2.83 -18.01
N HIS A 136 17.15 2.61 -17.21
CA HIS A 136 18.52 2.88 -17.59
C HIS A 136 19.42 1.69 -17.25
N ILE A 137 20.49 1.53 -18.03
CA ILE A 137 21.56 0.56 -17.75
C ILE A 137 22.67 1.27 -16.97
N LEU A 138 23.08 0.65 -15.86
CA LEU A 138 24.21 1.10 -15.06
C LEU A 138 25.46 0.34 -15.49
N GLU A 139 26.40 1.05 -16.12
CA GLU A 139 27.72 0.52 -16.46
C GLU A 139 28.80 1.26 -15.64
N GLY A 140 29.21 0.62 -14.54
CA GLY A 140 30.06 1.25 -13.53
C GLY A 140 29.35 2.41 -12.85
N ASN A 141 29.84 3.64 -13.06
CA ASN A 141 29.25 4.88 -12.54
C ASN A 141 28.51 5.69 -13.61
N THR A 142 28.29 5.12 -14.80
CA THR A 142 27.65 5.83 -15.92
C THR A 142 26.24 5.27 -16.13
N VAL A 143 25.29 6.17 -16.29
CA VAL A 143 23.91 5.87 -16.69
C VAL A 143 23.83 5.93 -18.21
N GLN A 144 23.38 4.86 -18.85
CA GLN A 144 23.20 4.78 -20.30
C GLN A 144 21.76 4.37 -20.64
N ASP A 145 21.30 4.82 -21.81
CA ASP A 145 20.03 4.38 -22.36
C ASP A 145 20.14 2.93 -22.85
N PRO A 146 19.13 2.07 -22.60
CA PRO A 146 19.18 0.68 -22.99
C PRO A 146 19.16 0.51 -24.52
N THR A 147 20.02 -0.37 -25.02
CA THR A 147 19.99 -0.84 -26.41
C THR A 147 18.69 -1.59 -26.71
N LEU A 148 18.37 -1.80 -28.00
CA LEU A 148 17.17 -2.56 -28.40
C LEU A 148 17.09 -3.96 -27.77
N TRP A 149 18.23 -4.63 -27.61
CA TRP A 149 18.27 -5.96 -26.98
C TRP A 149 18.00 -5.88 -25.48
N GLU A 150 18.59 -4.89 -24.79
CA GLU A 150 18.35 -4.67 -23.36
C GLU A 150 16.92 -4.27 -23.09
N GLN A 151 16.30 -3.45 -23.95
CA GLN A 151 14.87 -3.13 -23.86
C GLN A 151 13.99 -4.38 -23.93
N VAL A 152 14.33 -5.36 -24.79
CA VAL A 152 13.62 -6.64 -24.86
C VAL A 152 13.80 -7.44 -23.56
N VAL A 153 15.01 -7.42 -22.98
CA VAL A 153 15.28 -8.08 -21.69
C VAL A 153 14.48 -7.42 -20.55
N ILE A 154 14.46 -6.09 -20.50
CA ILE A 154 13.70 -5.30 -19.51
C ILE A 154 12.21 -5.57 -19.65
N ALA A 155 11.67 -5.54 -20.87
CA ALA A 155 10.26 -5.84 -21.14
C ALA A 155 9.87 -7.29 -20.78
N GLY A 156 10.84 -8.22 -20.78
CA GLY A 156 10.67 -9.60 -20.37
C GLY A 156 10.92 -9.85 -18.87
N ALA A 157 11.29 -8.83 -18.10
CA ALA A 157 11.61 -8.96 -16.68
C ALA A 157 10.37 -9.35 -15.85
N SER A 158 10.59 -10.13 -14.79
CA SER A 158 9.48 -10.49 -13.88
C SER A 158 9.09 -9.31 -12.99
N VAL A 159 7.89 -9.37 -12.41
CA VAL A 159 7.40 -8.35 -11.46
C VAL A 159 8.33 -8.23 -10.23
N GLU A 160 8.99 -9.32 -9.83
CA GLU A 160 10.01 -9.30 -8.80
C GLU A 160 11.26 -8.53 -9.23
N ASP A 161 11.71 -8.69 -10.47
CA ASP A 161 12.91 -8.03 -11.00
C ASP A 161 12.72 -6.51 -11.14
N THR A 162 11.48 -6.05 -11.39
CA THR A 162 11.16 -4.61 -11.47
C THR A 162 10.98 -3.94 -10.10
N GLY A 163 11.24 -4.67 -9.01
CA GLY A 163 10.94 -4.19 -7.65
C GLY A 163 9.44 -3.95 -7.42
N ARG A 164 8.58 -4.55 -8.25
CA ARG A 164 7.12 -4.37 -8.25
C ARG A 164 6.67 -2.94 -8.51
N LEU A 165 7.51 -2.14 -9.17
CA LEU A 165 7.15 -0.80 -9.62
C LEU A 165 6.22 -0.92 -10.84
N ALA A 166 5.26 -0.01 -10.92
CA ALA A 166 4.39 0.09 -12.08
C ALA A 166 5.12 0.79 -13.23
N GLU A 167 4.91 0.31 -14.45
CA GLU A 167 5.43 0.92 -15.68
C GLU A 167 4.96 2.38 -15.83
N HIS A 168 3.73 2.65 -15.40
CA HIS A 168 3.16 3.99 -15.37
C HIS A 168 2.39 4.22 -14.07
N VAL A 169 2.39 5.47 -13.62
CA VAL A 169 1.66 5.93 -12.45
C VAL A 169 0.81 7.13 -12.83
N GLU A 170 -0.49 7.05 -12.53
CA GLU A 170 -1.40 8.18 -12.63
C GLU A 170 -1.26 9.08 -11.39
N LEU A 171 -1.08 10.38 -11.60
CA LEU A 171 -0.82 11.36 -10.56
C LEU A 171 -1.72 12.59 -10.74
N ALA A 172 -2.24 13.15 -9.66
CA ALA A 172 -2.90 14.46 -9.67
C ALA A 172 -2.69 15.17 -8.35
N ALA A 173 -2.69 16.51 -8.38
CA ALA A 173 -2.73 17.30 -7.16
C ALA A 173 -4.00 16.98 -6.35
N GLY A 174 -3.88 16.94 -5.03
CA GLY A 174 -4.88 16.50 -4.07
C GLY A 174 -5.06 14.97 -3.96
N MET A 175 -4.33 14.16 -4.74
CA MET A 175 -4.40 12.70 -4.62
C MET A 175 -3.73 12.21 -3.33
N ARG A 176 -4.37 11.28 -2.62
CA ARG A 176 -3.73 10.54 -1.52
C ARG A 176 -2.76 9.49 -2.07
N ALA A 177 -1.52 9.54 -1.62
CA ALA A 177 -0.45 8.67 -2.07
C ALA A 177 0.31 8.04 -0.89
N MET A 178 1.04 6.96 -1.17
CA MET A 178 1.88 6.26 -0.20
C MET A 178 3.29 6.10 -0.77
N VAL A 179 4.30 6.41 0.03
CA VAL A 179 5.70 6.17 -0.30
C VAL A 179 5.97 4.67 -0.19
N LEU A 180 6.52 4.05 -1.24
CA LEU A 180 6.77 2.61 -1.29
C LEU A 180 8.22 2.22 -0.94
N LEU A 181 9.14 3.17 -1.01
CA LEU A 181 10.58 2.95 -0.81
C LEU A 181 11.09 3.81 0.35
N ASN A 182 12.13 3.34 1.03
CA ASN A 182 12.83 4.18 2.00
C ASN A 182 13.74 5.13 1.22
N ILE A 183 13.33 6.40 1.13
CA ILE A 183 14.07 7.43 0.38
C ILE A 183 15.09 8.09 1.30
N SER A 184 14.64 8.57 2.45
CA SER A 184 15.49 9.18 3.47
C SER A 184 14.87 8.98 4.84
N THR A 185 15.49 8.13 5.65
CA THR A 185 15.05 7.90 7.03
C THR A 185 15.19 9.15 7.89
N ASP A 186 16.19 9.99 7.60
CA ASP A 186 16.47 11.22 8.35
C ASP A 186 15.47 12.33 8.03
N ALA A 187 14.87 12.31 6.83
CA ALA A 187 13.79 13.20 6.43
C ALA A 187 12.39 12.60 6.66
N GLU A 188 12.31 11.49 7.42
CA GLU A 188 11.09 10.72 7.68
C GLU A 188 10.38 10.15 6.42
N LEU A 189 10.96 10.27 5.23
CA LEU A 189 10.43 9.74 3.97
C LEU A 189 10.75 8.25 3.85
N ALA A 190 9.90 7.44 4.48
CA ALA A 190 10.03 5.99 4.56
C ALA A 190 8.82 5.25 3.94
N ASN A 191 9.03 3.98 3.64
CA ASN A 191 7.98 3.10 3.14
C ASN A 191 6.78 3.06 4.11
N GLY A 192 5.58 3.22 3.56
CA GLY A 192 4.33 3.23 4.30
C GLY A 192 3.87 4.62 4.74
N MET A 193 4.71 5.65 4.60
CA MET A 193 4.27 7.03 4.80
C MET A 193 3.16 7.38 3.81
N ARG A 194 2.12 8.03 4.31
CA ARG A 194 0.95 8.46 3.53
C ARG A 194 0.87 9.98 3.54
N GLY A 195 0.48 10.56 2.43
CA GLY A 195 0.28 11.99 2.30
C GLY A 195 -0.69 12.32 1.18
N THR A 196 -0.90 13.62 0.97
CA THR A 196 -1.67 14.16 -0.14
C THR A 196 -0.70 14.90 -1.04
N ILE A 197 -0.75 14.67 -2.34
CA ILE A 197 0.10 15.41 -3.28
C ILE A 197 -0.38 16.86 -3.33
N ASP A 198 0.41 17.79 -2.83
CA ASP A 198 0.10 19.23 -2.89
C ASP A 198 0.37 19.78 -4.30
N GLU A 199 1.52 19.44 -4.88
CA GLU A 199 1.99 20.03 -6.12
C GLU A 199 2.86 19.02 -6.91
N ILE A 200 2.79 19.11 -8.24
CA ILE A 200 3.58 18.29 -9.17
C ILE A 200 4.38 19.25 -10.07
N LEU A 201 5.70 19.24 -9.94
CA LEU A 201 6.58 19.99 -10.82
C LEU A 201 7.03 19.08 -11.96
N LEU A 202 6.62 19.45 -13.18
CA LEU A 202 6.96 18.72 -14.40
C LEU A 202 8.41 19.00 -14.81
N ASP A 203 8.97 18.07 -15.59
CA ASP A 203 10.28 18.25 -16.19
C ASP A 203 10.28 19.40 -17.21
N PRO A 204 11.26 20.33 -17.18
CA PRO A 204 11.39 21.38 -18.19
C PRO A 204 11.50 20.86 -19.64
N ARG A 205 11.90 19.59 -19.83
CA ARG A 205 11.93 18.92 -21.13
C ARG A 205 10.53 18.63 -21.67
N ASP A 206 9.51 18.57 -20.83
CA ASP A 206 8.11 18.31 -21.19
C ASP A 206 7.32 19.56 -21.65
N THR A 207 8.00 20.51 -22.28
CA THR A 207 7.51 21.90 -22.39
C THR A 207 6.42 22.18 -23.43
N LYS A 208 6.06 21.28 -24.37
CA LYS A 208 5.29 21.73 -25.57
C LYS A 208 4.21 20.84 -26.18
N SER A 209 4.00 19.60 -25.75
CA SER A 209 2.88 18.80 -26.27
C SER A 209 2.50 17.72 -25.28
N HIS A 210 1.69 18.09 -24.31
CA HIS A 210 0.96 17.11 -23.51
C HIS A 210 -0.08 16.48 -24.43
N THR A 211 0.25 15.31 -24.98
CA THR A 211 -0.71 14.52 -25.72
C THR A 211 -1.75 14.07 -24.71
N GLN A 212 -2.99 14.50 -24.89
CA GLN A 212 -4.10 13.91 -24.15
C GLN A 212 -4.32 12.50 -24.69
N ASP A 213 -4.37 11.53 -23.80
CA ASP A 213 -4.78 10.19 -24.19
C ASP A 213 -6.30 10.17 -24.49
N LYS A 214 -6.80 9.00 -24.89
CA LYS A 214 -8.24 8.77 -25.15
C LYS A 214 -9.14 9.00 -23.92
N HIS A 215 -8.57 9.19 -22.74
CA HIS A 215 -9.24 9.43 -21.47
C HIS A 215 -9.06 10.87 -20.95
N GLY A 216 -8.41 11.74 -21.73
CA GLY A 216 -8.15 13.14 -21.35
C GLY A 216 -7.01 13.32 -20.35
N GLN A 217 -6.21 12.27 -20.10
CA GLN A 217 -5.03 12.32 -19.24
C GLN A 217 -3.85 12.94 -19.98
N CYS A 218 -3.04 13.71 -19.25
CA CYS A 218 -1.82 14.30 -19.77
C CYS A 218 -0.67 13.29 -19.70
N VAL A 219 -0.26 12.73 -20.85
CA VAL A 219 0.89 11.81 -20.90
C VAL A 219 2.19 12.59 -20.81
N LEU A 220 2.99 12.29 -19.78
CA LEU A 220 4.32 12.86 -19.59
C LEU A 220 5.35 12.02 -20.35
N ARG A 221 6.37 12.67 -20.93
CA ARG A 221 7.50 11.94 -21.54
C ARG A 221 8.57 11.63 -20.50
N PHE A 222 8.64 12.46 -19.45
CA PHE A 222 9.60 12.33 -18.37
C PHE A 222 8.85 12.28 -17.03
N PRO A 223 9.35 11.54 -16.03
CA PRO A 223 8.82 11.61 -14.68
C PRO A 223 8.82 13.06 -14.15
N PRO A 224 7.87 13.45 -13.28
CA PRO A 224 7.92 14.72 -12.60
C PRO A 224 9.26 14.92 -11.87
N VAL A 225 9.82 16.13 -11.95
CA VAL A 225 11.06 16.48 -11.24
C VAL A 225 10.85 16.51 -9.74
N LEU A 226 9.65 16.90 -9.30
CA LEU A 226 9.30 16.93 -7.89
C LEU A 226 7.81 16.62 -7.69
N ILE A 227 7.53 15.78 -6.71
CA ILE A 227 6.19 15.61 -6.13
C ILE A 227 6.26 16.13 -4.69
N LYS A 228 5.46 17.15 -4.41
CA LYS A 228 5.36 17.74 -3.08
C LYS A 228 4.20 17.09 -2.33
N PHE A 229 4.47 16.63 -1.11
CA PHE A 229 3.51 16.03 -0.18
C PHE A 229 3.21 16.95 0.99
#